data_AF-A0A3B0XMK5-F1
#
_entry.id   AF-A0A3B0XMK5-F1
#
_cell.length_a   1.000
_cell.length_b   1.000
_cell.length_c   1.000
_cell.angle_alpha   90.00
_cell.angle_beta   90.00
_cell.angle_gamma   90.00
#
_symmetry.space_group_name_H-M   'P 1'
#
loop_
_entity.id
_entity.type
_entity.pdbx_description
1 polymer ?
#
loop_
_entity_poly.entity_id
_entity_poly.type
_entity_poly.pdbx_seq_one_letter_code
_entity_poly.pdbx_strand_id
1 'polypeptide(L)'
;MIKGSVGRGGLNKKKDVEIVQKLLNNYVNGQYTIYFGTLVEDGKCKAKTIDAIKVFQSHVVGMGVPDCRIDVGGGSILKLQQYKENNSVTLTSLITPIFSTFVFSQKSAKDNTTIKNKSLLKKPNVSASANSKTDPRKLKTREAIAQVYGAITSDKKWADRNKYLKAFIIPSDIASHEDYNWVVPFDPRKRKVSKIWCNISMHSFLLKALNNLKNRNLLSELKEFGGSHNIRATRGTTKWSAHSWALAIDLNMSENGLGKTPKLSAEFVKCFTDAGFGWGGYYNRKDGMHFTIAGYDLPKKNQSK
;
A
#
# COMPACT_ATOMS: atom_id res chain seq x y z
N MET A 1 23.43 -12.10 -12.86
CA MET A 1 23.73 -11.38 -11.61
C MET A 1 24.60 -10.19 -11.94
N ILE A 2 24.60 -9.13 -11.13
CA ILE A 2 25.49 -7.99 -11.34
C ILE A 2 26.96 -8.41 -11.12
N LYS A 3 27.88 -7.87 -11.90
CA LYS A 3 29.34 -8.12 -11.81
C LYS A 3 30.11 -6.93 -11.23
N GLY A 4 29.51 -5.75 -11.16
CA GLY A 4 30.02 -4.55 -10.53
C GLY A 4 28.93 -3.84 -9.72
N SER A 5 29.35 -2.94 -8.83
CA SER A 5 28.42 -2.16 -8.01
C SER A 5 27.61 -1.18 -8.84
N VAL A 6 26.35 -0.98 -8.46
CA VAL A 6 25.38 -0.11 -9.15
C VAL A 6 24.80 0.89 -8.17
N GLY A 7 24.77 2.17 -8.52
CA GLY A 7 24.24 3.23 -7.68
C GLY A 7 25.27 4.34 -7.43
N ARG A 8 25.08 5.08 -6.34
CA ARG A 8 25.94 6.20 -5.94
C ARG A 8 27.39 5.73 -5.74
N GLY A 9 28.33 6.31 -6.49
CA GLY A 9 29.75 5.94 -6.43
C GLY A 9 30.04 4.49 -6.83
N GLY A 10 29.09 3.81 -7.49
CA GLY A 10 29.29 2.46 -8.02
C GLY A 10 30.00 2.44 -9.37
N LEU A 11 30.46 1.26 -9.79
CA LEU A 11 31.06 1.06 -11.11
C LEU A 11 30.08 1.35 -12.26
N ASN A 12 28.78 1.15 -12.03
CA ASN A 12 27.70 1.50 -12.94
C ASN A 12 27.89 0.96 -14.38
N LYS A 13 28.42 -0.27 -14.50
CA LYS A 13 28.53 -0.96 -15.79
C LYS A 13 27.14 -1.11 -16.39
N LYS A 14 26.97 -0.74 -17.66
CA LYS A 14 25.68 -0.69 -18.37
C LYS A 14 24.79 -1.93 -18.09
N LYS A 15 25.33 -3.14 -18.31
CA LYS A 15 24.61 -4.41 -18.09
C LYS A 15 24.15 -4.61 -16.64
N ASP A 16 24.95 -4.18 -15.66
CA ASP A 16 24.60 -4.32 -14.24
C ASP A 16 23.50 -3.34 -13.86
N VAL A 17 23.55 -2.11 -14.42
CA VAL A 17 22.51 -1.10 -14.23
C VAL A 17 21.18 -1.55 -14.83
N GLU A 18 21.17 -2.11 -16.04
CA GLU A 18 19.97 -2.68 -16.68
C GLU A 18 19.34 -3.78 -15.81
N ILE A 19 20.16 -4.69 -15.26
CA ILE A 19 19.68 -5.74 -14.34
C ILE A 19 19.01 -5.11 -13.11
N VAL A 20 19.64 -4.11 -12.49
CA VAL A 20 19.08 -3.45 -11.29
C VAL A 20 17.80 -2.69 -11.62
N GLN A 21 17.77 -1.93 -12.72
CA GLN A 21 16.57 -1.21 -13.19
C GLN A 21 15.40 -2.18 -13.41
N LYS A 22 15.64 -3.30 -14.10
CA LYS A 22 14.63 -4.34 -14.34
C LYS A 22 14.08 -4.93 -13.04
N LEU A 23 14.95 -5.27 -12.10
CA LEU A 23 14.49 -5.83 -10.82
C LEU A 23 13.73 -4.81 -9.96
N LEU A 24 14.15 -3.55 -9.98
CA LEU A 24 13.42 -2.45 -9.31
C LEU A 24 12.05 -2.24 -9.94
N ASN A 25 11.94 -2.32 -11.27
CA ASN A 25 10.67 -2.29 -11.99
C ASN A 25 9.75 -3.46 -11.61
N ASN A 26 10.30 -4.67 -11.54
CA ASN A 26 9.55 -5.85 -11.10
C ASN A 26 9.05 -5.73 -9.66
N TYR A 27 9.88 -5.17 -8.77
CA TYR A 27 9.47 -4.84 -7.40
C TYR A 27 8.29 -3.85 -7.38
N VAL A 28 8.37 -2.77 -8.16
CA VAL A 28 7.31 -1.75 -8.28
C VAL A 28 6.00 -2.36 -8.79
N ASN A 29 6.09 -3.18 -9.84
CA ASN A 29 4.93 -3.80 -10.49
C ASN A 29 4.29 -4.89 -9.60
N GLY A 30 5.09 -5.74 -8.96
CA GLY A 30 4.61 -6.85 -8.13
C GLY A 30 3.97 -6.43 -6.82
N GLN A 31 4.27 -5.23 -6.32
CA GLN A 31 3.71 -4.71 -5.05
C GLN A 31 2.56 -3.71 -5.26
N TYR A 32 2.22 -3.34 -6.50
CA TYR A 32 1.27 -2.25 -6.81
C TYR A 32 1.65 -0.92 -6.11
N THR A 33 2.95 -0.73 -5.89
CA THR A 33 3.54 0.42 -5.19
C THR A 33 3.92 1.49 -6.22
N ILE A 34 3.27 2.66 -6.18
CA ILE A 34 3.46 3.78 -7.12
C ILE A 34 4.72 4.64 -6.88
N TYR A 35 5.74 4.10 -6.21
CA TYR A 35 6.74 4.92 -5.51
C TYR A 35 7.66 5.76 -6.40
N PHE A 36 8.08 5.32 -7.59
CA PHE A 36 9.00 6.12 -8.43
C PHE A 36 8.70 6.06 -9.94
N GLY A 37 7.60 5.41 -10.33
CA GLY A 37 7.32 5.08 -11.73
C GLY A 37 8.31 4.05 -12.29
N THR A 38 7.97 3.44 -13.41
CA THR A 38 8.84 2.47 -14.08
C THR A 38 10.11 3.17 -14.57
N LEU A 39 11.28 2.67 -14.16
CA LEU A 39 12.57 3.08 -14.68
C LEU A 39 12.69 2.66 -16.14
N VAL A 40 13.32 3.49 -16.97
CA VAL A 40 13.77 3.06 -18.29
C VAL A 40 14.98 2.15 -18.08
N GLU A 41 14.93 0.93 -18.62
CA GLU A 41 16.01 -0.07 -18.53
C GLU A 41 17.13 0.24 -19.55
N ASP A 42 17.70 1.44 -19.46
CA ASP A 42 18.68 1.98 -20.41
C ASP A 42 20.14 1.77 -20.00
N GLY A 43 20.37 1.19 -18.82
CA GLY A 43 21.70 0.98 -18.25
C GLY A 43 22.41 2.25 -17.80
N LYS A 44 21.69 3.37 -17.70
CA LYS A 44 22.24 4.66 -17.22
C LYS A 44 21.87 4.87 -15.75
N CYS A 45 22.87 4.86 -14.88
CA CYS A 45 22.67 5.05 -13.44
C CYS A 45 22.53 6.54 -13.09
N LYS A 46 21.42 7.14 -13.50
CA LYS A 46 21.09 8.55 -13.21
C LYS A 46 20.38 8.69 -11.85
N ALA A 47 20.05 9.93 -11.50
CA ALA A 47 19.32 10.27 -10.26
C ALA A 47 18.13 9.34 -9.98
N LYS A 48 17.28 9.07 -10.98
CA LYS A 48 16.12 8.16 -10.81
C LYS A 48 16.50 6.75 -10.38
N THR A 49 17.57 6.18 -10.95
CA THR A 49 18.05 4.84 -10.58
C THR A 49 18.60 4.86 -9.15
N ILE A 50 19.36 5.89 -8.78
CA ILE A 50 19.91 6.07 -7.43
C ILE A 50 18.80 6.24 -6.40
N ASP A 51 17.78 7.03 -6.70
CA ASP A 51 16.62 7.26 -5.84
C ASP A 51 15.80 5.99 -5.66
N ALA A 52 15.60 5.21 -6.74
CA ALA A 52 14.93 3.92 -6.66
C ALA A 52 15.70 2.92 -5.77
N ILE A 53 17.05 2.91 -5.85
CA ILE A 53 17.89 2.11 -4.94
C ILE A 53 17.71 2.58 -3.49
N LYS A 54 17.76 3.89 -3.25
CA LYS A 54 17.55 4.49 -1.92
C LYS A 54 16.22 4.05 -1.31
N VAL A 55 15.15 4.12 -2.10
CA VAL A 55 13.80 3.70 -1.70
C VAL A 55 13.78 2.21 -1.39
N PHE A 56 14.26 1.38 -2.31
CA PHE A 56 14.32 -0.06 -2.11
C PHE A 56 15.09 -0.42 -0.82
N GLN A 57 16.21 0.25 -0.59
CA GLN A 57 17.02 0.07 0.61
C GLN A 57 16.29 0.48 1.88
N SER A 58 15.62 1.63 1.90
CA SER A 58 14.83 2.06 3.05
C SER A 58 13.67 1.10 3.35
N HIS A 59 12.89 0.74 2.32
CA HIS A 59 11.60 0.05 2.50
C HIS A 59 11.72 -1.47 2.55
N VAL A 60 12.63 -2.05 1.78
CA VAL A 60 12.76 -3.50 1.62
C VAL A 60 14.00 -4.02 2.33
N VAL A 61 15.14 -3.33 2.18
CA VAL A 61 16.36 -3.71 2.92
C VAL A 61 16.24 -3.35 4.39
N GLY A 62 15.55 -2.25 4.69
CA GLY A 62 15.39 -1.71 6.02
C GLY A 62 16.58 -0.86 6.43
N MET A 63 17.27 -0.16 5.53
CA MET A 63 18.40 0.68 5.92
C MET A 63 17.90 1.97 6.58
N GLY A 64 18.42 2.31 7.75
CA GLY A 64 18.07 3.57 8.44
C GLY A 64 18.64 4.79 7.72
N VAL A 65 19.81 4.64 7.07
CA VAL A 65 20.42 5.61 6.18
C VAL A 65 20.83 4.86 4.92
N PRO A 66 20.02 4.90 3.84
CA PRO A 66 20.36 4.21 2.61
C PRO A 66 21.60 4.84 1.94
N ASP A 67 22.58 4.02 1.58
CA ASP A 67 23.81 4.44 0.89
C ASP A 67 23.59 4.70 -0.61
N CYS A 68 22.42 4.31 -1.14
CA CYS A 68 22.03 4.42 -2.54
C CYS A 68 22.94 3.60 -3.48
N ARG A 69 23.57 2.53 -2.99
CA ARG A 69 24.50 1.67 -3.74
C ARG A 69 24.19 0.19 -3.50
N ILE A 70 24.18 -0.58 -4.58
CA ILE A 70 24.02 -2.03 -4.59
C ILE A 70 25.36 -2.65 -4.94
N ASP A 71 25.99 -3.31 -3.97
CA ASP A 71 27.23 -4.05 -4.16
C ASP A 71 26.98 -5.51 -4.53
N VAL A 72 27.95 -6.09 -5.25
CA VAL A 72 27.96 -7.51 -5.61
C VAL A 72 27.96 -8.36 -4.34
N GLY A 73 27.02 -9.31 -4.24
CA GLY A 73 26.87 -10.16 -3.05
C GLY A 73 26.29 -9.47 -1.80
N GLY A 74 26.02 -8.15 -1.85
CA GLY A 74 25.49 -7.40 -0.71
C GLY A 74 24.02 -7.68 -0.37
N GLY A 75 23.59 -7.28 0.82
CA GLY A 75 22.21 -7.50 1.29
C GLY A 75 21.13 -6.88 0.40
N SER A 76 21.43 -5.74 -0.23
CA SER A 76 20.53 -5.08 -1.20
C SER A 76 20.27 -5.96 -2.42
N ILE A 77 21.32 -6.52 -3.05
CA ILE A 77 21.14 -7.35 -4.24
C ILE A 77 20.46 -8.69 -3.91
N LEU A 78 20.76 -9.29 -2.76
CA LEU A 78 20.14 -10.54 -2.32
C LEU A 78 18.62 -10.41 -2.17
N LYS A 79 18.13 -9.29 -1.64
CA LYS A 79 16.70 -9.01 -1.55
C LYS A 79 16.10 -8.66 -2.91
N LEU A 80 16.81 -7.88 -3.73
CA LEU A 80 16.32 -7.42 -5.03
C LEU A 80 16.18 -8.59 -6.03
N GLN A 81 17.00 -9.63 -5.89
CA GLN A 81 16.93 -10.85 -6.71
C GLN A 81 15.64 -11.66 -6.53
N GLN A 82 14.89 -11.45 -5.44
CA GLN A 82 13.58 -12.09 -5.23
C GLN A 82 12.54 -11.66 -6.28
N TYR A 83 12.83 -10.61 -7.05
CA TYR A 83 11.95 -10.04 -8.07
C TYR A 83 12.43 -10.36 -9.50
N LYS A 84 13.25 -11.39 -9.70
CA LYS A 84 13.71 -11.81 -11.04
C LYS A 84 12.57 -12.28 -11.94
N GLU A 85 11.57 -12.93 -11.37
CA GLU A 85 10.41 -13.47 -12.08
C GLU A 85 9.20 -12.62 -11.71
N ASN A 86 8.63 -11.90 -12.69
CA ASN A 86 7.28 -11.43 -12.54
C ASN A 86 6.39 -12.67 -12.56
N ASN A 87 5.60 -12.90 -11.50
CA ASN A 87 4.41 -13.76 -11.55
C ASN A 87 3.42 -13.17 -12.56
N SER A 88 3.72 -13.32 -13.84
CA SER A 88 2.75 -13.20 -14.92
C SER A 88 1.87 -14.43 -14.84
N VAL A 89 0.81 -14.39 -14.04
CA VAL A 89 -0.35 -15.22 -14.35
C VAL A 89 -0.94 -14.63 -15.62
N THR A 90 -0.72 -15.35 -16.71
CA THR A 90 -1.11 -15.04 -18.07
C THR A 90 -2.63 -14.81 -18.16
N LEU A 91 -3.03 -13.67 -18.71
CA LEU A 91 -4.42 -13.28 -18.98
C LEU A 91 -5.08 -14.09 -20.13
N THR A 92 -4.53 -15.24 -20.53
CA THR A 92 -4.96 -15.98 -21.73
C THR A 92 -5.77 -17.25 -21.46
N SER A 93 -6.16 -17.56 -20.22
CA SER A 93 -6.91 -18.80 -19.92
C SER A 93 -8.44 -18.63 -19.77
N LEU A 94 -9.02 -17.44 -20.00
CA LEU A 94 -10.45 -17.21 -19.77
C LEU A 94 -11.21 -16.71 -21.01
N ILE A 95 -10.88 -17.23 -22.20
CA ILE A 95 -11.82 -17.21 -23.32
C ILE A 95 -12.02 -18.65 -23.79
N THR A 96 -12.83 -19.40 -23.05
CA THR A 96 -13.64 -20.45 -23.67
C THR A 96 -14.90 -19.77 -24.21
N PRO A 97 -15.20 -19.86 -25.52
CA PRO A 97 -16.47 -19.38 -26.03
C PRO A 97 -17.54 -20.38 -25.55
N ILE A 98 -18.37 -19.96 -24.60
CA ILE A 98 -19.61 -20.68 -24.31
C ILE A 98 -20.57 -20.34 -25.46
N PHE A 99 -20.56 -21.15 -26.51
CA PHE A 99 -21.73 -21.29 -27.38
C PHE A 99 -22.79 -22.03 -26.57
N SER A 100 -23.63 -21.29 -25.87
CA SER A 100 -24.91 -21.80 -25.38
C SER A 100 -25.88 -21.77 -26.55
N THR A 101 -26.27 -22.96 -26.98
CA THR A 101 -27.40 -23.19 -27.88
C THR A 101 -28.69 -22.70 -27.22
N PHE A 102 -29.12 -21.49 -27.59
CA PHE A 102 -30.52 -21.10 -27.36
C PHE A 102 -31.36 -21.64 -28.51
N VAL A 103 -32.15 -22.66 -28.19
CA VAL A 103 -33.25 -23.14 -29.02
C VAL A 103 -34.30 -22.03 -29.08
N PHE A 104 -34.44 -21.42 -30.26
CA PHE A 104 -35.51 -20.47 -30.55
C PHE A 104 -36.80 -21.27 -30.78
N SER A 105 -37.75 -21.17 -29.86
CA SER A 105 -39.15 -21.48 -30.12
C SER A 105 -39.84 -20.19 -30.58
N GLN A 106 -40.26 -20.16 -31.85
CA GLN A 106 -41.01 -19.03 -32.40
C GLN A 106 -42.45 -19.02 -31.86
N LYS A 107 -42.89 -17.88 -31.33
CA LYS A 107 -44.27 -17.45 -31.51
C LYS A 107 -44.36 -15.92 -31.59
N SER A 108 -45.06 -15.50 -32.64
CA SER A 108 -45.31 -14.14 -33.11
C SER A 108 -46.27 -13.35 -32.19
N ALA A 109 -46.05 -12.04 -32.06
CA ALA A 109 -46.95 -10.97 -32.55
C ALA A 109 -46.85 -9.67 -31.72
N LYS A 110 -46.65 -8.55 -32.45
CA LYS A 110 -47.27 -7.20 -32.32
C LYS A 110 -47.44 -6.59 -30.92
N ASP A 111 -46.78 -5.46 -30.64
CA ASP A 111 -47.31 -4.10 -30.91
C ASP A 111 -46.49 -2.98 -30.24
N ASN A 112 -46.58 -1.80 -30.85
CA ASN A 112 -45.94 -0.54 -30.50
C ASN A 112 -46.35 0.01 -29.11
N THR A 113 -45.43 0.70 -28.40
CA THR A 113 -45.66 2.09 -27.89
C THR A 113 -44.50 2.68 -27.06
N THR A 114 -44.04 3.85 -27.51
CA THR A 114 -43.74 5.09 -26.74
C THR A 114 -42.91 5.02 -25.45
N ILE A 115 -41.64 5.43 -25.57
CA ILE A 115 -40.77 5.85 -24.45
C ILE A 115 -41.16 7.27 -24.00
N LYS A 116 -41.69 7.42 -22.78
CA LYS A 116 -41.73 8.70 -22.06
C LYS A 116 -40.64 8.71 -21.00
N ASN A 117 -39.69 9.63 -21.16
CA ASN A 117 -38.73 10.04 -20.14
C ASN A 117 -39.48 10.68 -18.95
N LYS A 118 -39.27 10.17 -17.74
CA LYS A 118 -39.46 10.94 -16.51
C LYS A 118 -38.29 10.73 -15.56
N SER A 119 -37.66 11.86 -15.26
CA SER A 119 -36.62 12.09 -14.28
C SER A 119 -36.99 11.59 -12.89
N LEU A 120 -36.09 10.84 -12.25
CA LEU A 120 -35.98 10.80 -10.79
C LEU A 120 -34.50 10.62 -10.44
N LEU A 121 -33.87 11.72 -10.01
CA LEU A 121 -32.57 11.74 -9.35
C LEU A 121 -32.59 10.79 -8.14
N LYS A 122 -31.92 9.65 -8.25
CA LYS A 122 -31.58 8.80 -7.09
C LYS A 122 -30.16 9.15 -6.62
N LYS A 123 -30.08 9.58 -5.36
CA LYS A 123 -28.84 9.72 -4.58
C LYS A 123 -27.98 8.46 -4.73
N PRO A 124 -26.63 8.56 -4.79
CA PRO A 124 -25.80 7.38 -4.87
C PRO A 124 -25.89 6.58 -3.56
N ASN A 125 -26.55 5.42 -3.65
CA ASN A 125 -26.49 4.37 -2.65
C ASN A 125 -25.06 3.82 -2.63
N VAL A 126 -24.33 4.09 -1.54
CA VAL A 126 -23.11 3.36 -1.23
C VAL A 126 -23.54 1.95 -0.81
N SER A 127 -23.38 1.00 -1.72
CA SER A 127 -23.63 -0.42 -1.48
C SER A 127 -22.59 -0.98 -0.51
N ALA A 128 -22.97 -1.05 0.75
CA ALA A 128 -22.29 -1.87 1.75
C ALA A 128 -22.62 -3.36 1.50
N SER A 129 -21.63 -4.15 1.14
CA SER A 129 -21.61 -5.64 1.18
C SER A 129 -20.20 -6.10 0.75
N ALA A 130 -19.40 -6.94 1.44
CA ALA A 130 -19.64 -7.90 2.51
C ALA A 130 -18.35 -8.15 3.35
N ASN A 131 -18.55 -8.73 4.55
CA ASN A 131 -17.62 -9.13 5.62
C ASN A 131 -17.18 -8.07 6.67
N SER A 132 -18.17 -7.55 7.43
CA SER A 132 -17.97 -6.59 8.53
C SER A 132 -18.25 -7.15 9.95
N LYS A 133 -17.89 -8.40 10.28
CA LYS A 133 -18.20 -8.92 11.64
C LYS A 133 -17.05 -8.87 12.65
N THR A 134 -15.80 -8.82 12.22
CA THR A 134 -14.67 -8.87 13.15
C THR A 134 -13.87 -7.59 13.10
N ASP A 135 -13.89 -6.85 14.21
CA ASP A 135 -13.02 -5.69 14.41
C ASP A 135 -11.55 -6.17 14.50
N PRO A 136 -10.67 -5.78 13.55
CA PRO A 136 -9.28 -6.26 13.52
C PRO A 136 -8.50 -5.91 14.78
N ARG A 137 -8.91 -4.88 15.52
CA ARG A 137 -8.29 -4.45 16.78
C ARG A 137 -8.46 -5.46 17.92
N LYS A 138 -9.46 -6.35 17.80
CA LYS A 138 -9.72 -7.43 18.74
C LYS A 138 -8.87 -8.67 18.48
N LEU A 139 -8.24 -8.78 17.31
CA LEU A 139 -7.41 -9.93 16.93
C LEU A 139 -5.99 -9.76 17.48
N LYS A 140 -5.78 -10.24 18.72
CA LYS A 140 -4.55 -10.02 19.50
C LYS A 140 -3.36 -10.89 19.10
N THR A 141 -3.52 -11.83 18.16
CA THR A 141 -2.45 -12.68 17.64
C THR A 141 -2.39 -12.63 16.11
N ARG A 142 -1.23 -12.98 15.54
CA ARG A 142 -1.05 -13.05 14.09
C ARG A 142 -1.82 -14.23 13.50
N GLU A 143 -1.95 -15.28 14.27
CA GLU A 143 -2.72 -16.48 13.98
C GLU A 143 -4.21 -16.12 13.85
N ALA A 144 -4.77 -15.32 14.76
CA ALA A 144 -6.15 -14.83 14.67
C ALA A 144 -6.37 -13.91 13.47
N ILE A 145 -5.39 -13.05 13.14
CA ILE A 145 -5.41 -12.24 11.92
C ILE A 145 -5.38 -13.13 10.67
N ALA A 146 -4.52 -14.15 10.63
CA ALA A 146 -4.43 -15.09 9.52
C ALA A 146 -5.71 -15.91 9.33
N GLN A 147 -6.39 -16.29 10.42
CA GLN A 147 -7.68 -16.98 10.36
C GLN A 147 -8.78 -16.11 9.71
N VAL A 148 -8.80 -14.81 9.99
CA VAL A 148 -9.82 -13.90 9.46
C VAL A 148 -9.48 -13.41 8.05
N TYR A 149 -8.23 -12.99 7.84
CA TYR A 149 -7.79 -12.32 6.61
C TYR A 149 -7.00 -13.21 5.66
N GLY A 150 -6.82 -14.49 5.98
CA GLY A 150 -6.03 -15.42 5.20
C GLY A 150 -4.56 -15.46 5.64
N ALA A 151 -4.00 -16.66 5.66
CA ALA A 151 -2.60 -16.86 5.99
C ALA A 151 -1.68 -16.30 4.90
N ILE A 152 -0.50 -15.86 5.34
CA ILE A 152 0.60 -15.49 4.45
C ILE A 152 1.64 -16.58 4.55
N THR A 153 1.94 -17.20 3.43
CA THR A 153 2.90 -18.30 3.31
C THR A 153 4.33 -17.80 3.47
N SER A 154 5.25 -18.70 3.81
CA SER A 154 6.67 -18.38 4.00
C SER A 154 7.33 -17.77 2.74
N ASP A 155 6.84 -18.10 1.55
CA ASP A 155 7.24 -17.49 0.27
C ASP A 155 6.54 -16.15 -0.04
N LYS A 156 5.97 -15.50 0.99
CA LYS A 156 5.34 -14.17 0.93
C LYS A 156 4.11 -14.09 0.02
N LYS A 157 3.34 -15.18 -0.12
CA LYS A 157 2.08 -15.16 -0.86
C LYS A 157 0.90 -15.00 0.10
N TRP A 158 -0.02 -14.12 -0.26
CA TRP A 158 -1.28 -13.92 0.44
C TRP A 158 -2.42 -14.27 -0.52
N ALA A 159 -2.90 -15.50 -0.48
CA ALA A 159 -3.89 -16.00 -1.44
C ALA A 159 -5.19 -15.18 -1.43
N ASP A 160 -5.62 -14.75 -0.24
CA ASP A 160 -6.84 -13.95 -0.06
C ASP A 160 -6.64 -12.45 -0.31
N ARG A 161 -5.48 -12.03 -0.82
CA ARG A 161 -5.16 -10.61 -1.07
C ARG A 161 -6.26 -9.89 -1.84
N ASN A 162 -6.77 -10.49 -2.93
CA ASN A 162 -7.77 -9.84 -3.77
C ASN A 162 -9.14 -9.71 -3.08
N LYS A 163 -9.42 -10.52 -2.06
CA LYS A 163 -10.64 -10.43 -1.25
C LYS A 163 -10.60 -9.20 -0.34
N TYR A 164 -9.45 -8.91 0.25
CA TYR A 164 -9.34 -7.90 1.31
C TYR A 164 -8.64 -6.61 0.90
N LEU A 165 -7.64 -6.65 0.01
CA LEU A 165 -6.91 -5.47 -0.43
C LEU A 165 -7.74 -4.70 -1.47
N LYS A 166 -8.33 -3.59 -1.06
CA LYS A 166 -9.21 -2.75 -1.89
C LYS A 166 -8.71 -1.31 -1.89
N ALA A 167 -8.97 -0.60 -3.00
CA ALA A 167 -8.66 0.81 -3.09
C ALA A 167 -9.63 1.62 -2.22
N PHE A 168 -9.09 2.32 -1.23
CA PHE A 168 -9.76 3.41 -0.53
C PHE A 168 -9.56 4.69 -1.34
N ILE A 169 -10.64 5.32 -1.77
CA ILE A 169 -10.58 6.59 -2.53
C ILE A 169 -10.63 7.74 -1.52
N ILE A 170 -9.72 8.71 -1.65
CA ILE A 170 -9.75 9.90 -0.79
C ILE A 170 -11.04 10.69 -1.11
N PRO A 171 -11.87 11.05 -0.10
CA PRO A 171 -13.09 11.83 -0.33
C PRO A 171 -12.79 13.12 -1.10
N SER A 172 -13.64 13.47 -2.06
CA SER A 172 -13.40 14.61 -2.95
C SER A 172 -13.28 15.92 -2.20
N ASP A 173 -14.08 16.11 -1.15
CA ASP A 173 -14.07 17.29 -0.29
C ASP A 173 -12.79 17.42 0.57
N ILE A 174 -12.07 16.33 0.80
CA ILE A 174 -10.73 16.34 1.40
C ILE A 174 -9.69 16.58 0.31
N ALA A 175 -9.78 15.85 -0.81
CA ALA A 175 -8.81 15.93 -1.89
C ALA A 175 -8.78 17.31 -2.58
N SER A 176 -9.90 18.04 -2.58
CA SER A 176 -10.02 19.40 -3.10
C SER A 176 -9.80 20.49 -2.06
N HIS A 177 -9.56 20.15 -0.79
CA HIS A 177 -9.31 21.14 0.25
C HIS A 177 -7.98 21.88 0.00
N GLU A 178 -7.93 23.18 0.31
CA GLU A 178 -6.76 24.02 0.07
C GLU A 178 -5.51 23.52 0.81
N ASP A 179 -5.66 23.16 2.08
CA ASP A 179 -4.59 22.59 2.91
C ASP A 179 -4.19 21.14 2.59
N TYR A 180 -4.87 20.48 1.65
CA TYR A 180 -4.55 19.09 1.32
C TYR A 180 -3.26 19.00 0.50
N ASN A 181 -2.15 18.67 1.17
CA ASN A 181 -0.83 18.52 0.54
C ASN A 181 -0.21 17.13 0.76
N TRP A 182 -1.04 16.10 0.90
CA TRP A 182 -0.56 14.74 1.08
C TRP A 182 -0.03 14.17 -0.23
N VAL A 183 1.29 13.96 -0.30
CA VAL A 183 1.96 13.49 -1.52
C VAL A 183 2.55 12.10 -1.36
N VAL A 184 2.79 11.45 -2.51
CA VAL A 184 3.70 10.31 -2.57
C VAL A 184 5.13 10.88 -2.61
N PRO A 185 5.92 10.78 -1.51
CA PRO A 185 7.15 11.54 -1.36
C PRO A 185 8.22 11.18 -2.39
N PHE A 186 8.16 9.99 -2.97
CA PHE A 186 9.12 9.49 -3.96
C PHE A 186 8.65 9.67 -5.40
N ASP A 187 7.42 10.16 -5.61
CA ASP A 187 6.97 10.56 -6.93
C ASP A 187 7.67 11.87 -7.33
N PRO A 188 8.44 11.89 -8.43
CA PRO A 188 9.15 13.11 -8.86
C PRO A 188 8.20 14.26 -9.22
N ARG A 189 6.93 13.96 -9.54
CA ARG A 189 5.89 14.96 -9.78
C ARG A 189 5.14 15.36 -8.51
N LYS A 190 5.48 14.76 -7.36
CA LYS A 190 4.81 14.95 -6.06
C LYS A 190 3.29 14.88 -6.18
N ARG A 191 2.78 13.91 -6.96
CA ARG A 191 1.33 13.73 -7.14
C ARG A 191 0.66 13.55 -5.78
N LYS A 192 -0.44 14.26 -5.58
CA LYS A 192 -1.28 14.12 -4.39
C LYS A 192 -1.84 12.70 -4.32
N VAL A 193 -1.94 12.18 -3.10
CA VAL A 193 -2.56 10.87 -2.85
C VAL A 193 -4.06 10.99 -3.18
N SER A 194 -4.54 10.19 -4.12
CA SER A 194 -5.98 10.14 -4.49
C SER A 194 -6.62 8.81 -4.12
N LYS A 195 -5.82 7.78 -3.88
CA LYS A 195 -6.26 6.45 -3.43
C LYS A 195 -5.17 5.71 -2.67
N ILE A 196 -5.59 4.79 -1.80
CA ILE A 196 -4.72 3.95 -0.97
C ILE A 196 -5.17 2.50 -1.10
N TRP A 197 -4.28 1.59 -1.46
CA TRP A 197 -4.56 0.16 -1.43
C TRP A 197 -4.36 -0.37 -0.02
N CYS A 198 -5.45 -0.71 0.67
CA CYS A 198 -5.41 -1.20 2.03
C CYS A 198 -6.47 -2.27 2.28
N ASN A 199 -6.42 -2.92 3.43
CA ASN A 199 -7.46 -3.85 3.83
C ASN A 199 -8.79 -3.10 3.90
N ILE A 200 -9.87 -3.67 3.35
CA ILE A 200 -11.20 -3.06 3.38
C ILE A 200 -11.68 -2.76 4.81
N SER A 201 -11.20 -3.53 5.80
CA SER A 201 -11.48 -3.27 7.22
C SER A 201 -10.88 -1.96 7.74
N MET A 202 -9.91 -1.37 7.03
CA MET A 202 -9.25 -0.09 7.37
C MET A 202 -9.96 1.13 6.80
N HIS A 203 -10.89 0.96 5.85
CA HIS A 203 -11.50 2.07 5.11
C HIS A 203 -12.28 3.03 6.02
N SER A 204 -13.12 2.51 6.90
CA SER A 204 -13.92 3.34 7.82
C SER A 204 -13.05 4.09 8.83
N PHE A 205 -11.96 3.47 9.28
CA PHE A 205 -10.99 4.08 10.19
C PHE A 205 -10.23 5.22 9.48
N LEU A 206 -9.77 5.00 8.24
CA LEU A 206 -9.11 6.03 7.44
C LEU A 206 -10.05 7.20 7.15
N LEU A 207 -11.29 6.93 6.74
CA LEU A 207 -12.28 7.98 6.50
C LEU A 207 -12.49 8.84 7.75
N LYS A 208 -12.66 8.21 8.91
CA LYS A 208 -12.81 8.92 10.18
C LYS A 208 -11.56 9.73 10.55
N ALA A 209 -10.36 9.18 10.36
CA ALA A 209 -9.11 9.88 10.66
C ALA A 209 -8.90 11.11 9.75
N LEU A 210 -9.15 10.98 8.45
CA LEU A 210 -9.03 12.10 7.51
C LEU A 210 -10.08 13.19 7.76
N ASN A 211 -11.33 12.80 8.09
CA ASN A 211 -12.35 13.76 8.53
C ASN A 211 -11.96 14.45 9.83
N ASN A 212 -11.34 13.75 10.78
CA ASN A 212 -10.81 14.38 12.00
C ASN A 212 -9.73 15.41 11.67
N LEU A 213 -8.80 15.11 10.75
CA LEU A 213 -7.79 16.08 10.31
C LEU A 213 -8.43 17.32 9.68
N LYS A 214 -9.40 17.14 8.78
CA LYS A 214 -10.16 18.23 8.16
C LYS A 214 -10.85 19.09 9.22
N ASN A 215 -11.65 18.47 10.09
CA ASN A 215 -12.48 19.18 11.07
C ASN A 215 -11.68 19.86 12.17
N ARG A 216 -10.40 19.48 12.35
CA ARG A 216 -9.50 20.09 13.34
C ARG A 216 -8.46 21.01 12.70
N ASN A 217 -8.58 21.31 11.40
CA ASN A 217 -7.65 22.15 10.64
C ASN A 217 -6.20 21.64 10.64
N LEU A 218 -6.02 20.32 10.54
CA LEU A 218 -4.72 19.63 10.56
C LEU A 218 -4.36 18.97 9.22
N LEU A 219 -5.11 19.23 8.14
CA LEU A 219 -4.81 18.64 6.83
C LEU A 219 -3.43 19.04 6.29
N SER A 220 -2.98 20.26 6.58
CA SER A 220 -1.65 20.76 6.20
C SER A 220 -0.49 20.00 6.86
N GLU A 221 -0.75 19.30 7.97
CA GLU A 221 0.22 18.42 8.62
C GLU A 221 0.37 17.06 7.92
N LEU A 222 -0.59 16.64 7.09
CA LEU A 222 -0.54 15.38 6.36
C LEU A 222 0.29 15.54 5.08
N LYS A 223 1.59 15.25 5.16
CA LYS A 223 2.58 15.58 4.12
C LYS A 223 2.96 14.38 3.26
N GLU A 224 3.27 13.24 3.85
CA GLU A 224 3.88 12.12 3.10
C GLU A 224 3.15 10.80 3.31
N PHE A 225 2.90 10.07 2.23
CA PHE A 225 2.40 8.69 2.28
C PHE A 225 3.56 7.70 2.27
N GLY A 226 3.74 6.97 3.37
CA GLY A 226 4.78 5.95 3.55
C GLY A 226 4.35 4.52 3.24
N GLY A 227 3.10 4.33 2.82
CA GLY A 227 2.58 3.04 2.36
C GLY A 227 1.63 2.38 3.34
N SER A 228 0.85 1.43 2.82
CA SER A 228 -0.17 0.70 3.58
C SER A 228 -0.13 -0.81 3.35
N HIS A 229 0.75 -1.29 2.47
CA HIS A 229 0.86 -2.70 2.17
C HIS A 229 2.28 -3.06 1.71
N ASN A 230 2.87 -4.06 2.38
CA ASN A 230 4.13 -4.69 1.99
C ASN A 230 4.25 -6.02 2.73
N ILE A 231 4.29 -7.15 2.00
CA ILE A 231 4.42 -8.48 2.62
C ILE A 231 5.86 -8.67 3.12
N ARG A 232 6.06 -8.44 4.42
CA ARG A 232 7.36 -8.52 5.07
C ARG A 232 7.25 -8.96 6.52
N ALA A 233 8.34 -9.51 7.05
CA ALA A 233 8.46 -9.71 8.48
C ALA A 233 8.54 -8.35 9.22
N THR A 234 8.10 -8.36 10.47
CA THR A 234 8.33 -7.28 11.43
C THR A 234 9.83 -7.19 11.66
N ARG A 235 10.37 -5.98 11.70
CA ARG A 235 11.81 -5.76 11.68
C ARG A 235 12.50 -6.42 12.88
N GLY A 236 13.54 -7.20 12.60
CA GLY A 236 14.27 -7.96 13.64
C GLY A 236 13.57 -9.26 14.06
N THR A 237 12.52 -9.70 13.36
CA THR A 237 11.79 -10.94 13.66
C THR A 237 11.51 -11.72 12.38
N THR A 238 10.98 -12.94 12.52
CA THR A 238 10.43 -13.76 11.42
C THR A 238 8.91 -13.65 11.28
N LYS A 239 8.25 -12.88 12.14
CA LYS A 239 6.77 -12.81 12.22
C LYS A 239 6.24 -11.68 11.33
N TRP A 240 5.17 -11.93 10.56
CA TRP A 240 4.60 -10.97 9.62
C TRP A 240 4.25 -9.61 10.24
N SER A 241 4.49 -8.53 9.50
CA SER A 241 4.09 -7.16 9.87
C SER A 241 2.60 -6.92 9.63
N ALA A 242 1.99 -5.94 10.30
CA ALA A 242 0.61 -5.51 10.03
C ALA A 242 0.44 -4.97 8.59
N HIS A 243 1.51 -4.40 8.02
CA HIS A 243 1.60 -4.05 6.60
C HIS A 243 1.40 -5.24 5.66
N SER A 244 1.70 -6.46 6.10
CA SER A 244 1.54 -7.66 5.25
C SER A 244 0.07 -7.97 4.96
N TRP A 245 -0.84 -7.70 5.91
CA TRP A 245 -2.29 -7.82 5.72
C TRP A 245 -2.96 -6.49 5.36
N ALA A 246 -2.17 -5.45 5.10
CA ALA A 246 -2.60 -4.10 4.79
C ALA A 246 -3.49 -3.44 5.86
N LEU A 247 -3.22 -3.76 7.12
CA LEU A 247 -3.92 -3.27 8.32
C LEU A 247 -3.14 -2.14 9.03
N ALA A 248 -2.13 -1.60 8.38
CA ALA A 248 -1.33 -0.49 8.86
C ALA A 248 -1.08 0.53 7.74
N ILE A 249 -0.70 1.74 8.12
CA ILE A 249 -0.33 2.83 7.23
C ILE A 249 0.81 3.64 7.85
N ASP A 250 1.80 4.01 7.04
CA ASP A 250 2.90 4.87 7.43
C ASP A 250 2.65 6.31 6.91
N LEU A 251 2.81 7.30 7.79
CA LEU A 251 2.53 8.73 7.52
C LEU A 251 3.74 9.60 7.88
N ASN A 252 4.02 10.64 7.08
CA ASN A 252 5.08 11.63 7.34
C ASN A 252 6.44 10.99 7.65
N MET A 253 6.80 9.98 6.86
CA MET A 253 7.86 9.03 7.16
C MET A 253 9.26 9.66 7.29
N SER A 254 9.56 10.72 6.53
CA SER A 254 10.89 11.33 6.48
C SER A 254 11.35 11.85 7.85
N GLU A 255 10.41 12.32 8.67
CA GLU A 255 10.69 12.88 10.00
C GLU A 255 10.31 11.96 11.16
N ASN A 256 9.68 10.81 10.87
CA ASN A 256 9.04 9.96 11.89
C ASN A 256 9.49 8.49 11.83
N GLY A 257 10.68 8.23 11.29
CA GLY A 257 11.19 6.88 11.08
C GLY A 257 11.43 6.06 12.36
N LEU A 258 11.53 4.75 12.19
CA LEU A 258 11.74 3.78 13.27
C LEU A 258 12.99 4.08 14.11
N GLY A 259 12.81 4.09 15.43
CA GLY A 259 13.83 4.39 16.44
C GLY A 259 14.18 5.87 16.56
N LYS A 260 13.48 6.76 15.85
CA LYS A 260 13.65 8.21 15.95
C LYS A 260 12.60 8.82 16.86
N THR A 261 12.88 10.00 17.37
CA THR A 261 11.89 10.81 18.10
C THR A 261 10.81 11.28 17.12
N PRO A 262 9.53 10.88 17.31
CA PRO A 262 8.45 11.33 16.44
C PRO A 262 8.25 12.85 16.53
N LYS A 263 7.92 13.46 15.39
CA LYS A 263 7.61 14.89 15.24
C LYS A 263 6.14 15.19 14.95
N LEU A 264 5.29 14.18 14.78
CA LEU A 264 3.85 14.39 14.63
C LEU A 264 3.29 15.16 15.84
N SER A 265 2.42 16.14 15.59
CA SER A 265 1.72 16.86 16.65
C SER A 265 0.81 15.93 17.45
N ALA A 266 0.54 16.29 18.71
CA ALA A 266 -0.36 15.50 19.56
C ALA A 266 -1.77 15.48 18.98
N GLU A 267 -2.27 16.60 18.42
CA GLU A 267 -3.58 16.67 17.80
C GLU A 267 -3.67 15.82 16.52
N PHE A 268 -2.64 15.79 15.68
CA PHE A 268 -2.57 14.92 14.51
C PHE A 268 -2.67 13.45 14.90
N VAL A 269 -1.86 13.02 15.88
CA VAL A 269 -1.91 11.65 16.40
C VAL A 269 -3.31 11.35 16.94
N LYS A 270 -3.93 12.31 17.65
CA LYS A 270 -5.27 12.17 18.21
C LYS A 270 -6.34 11.96 17.13
N CYS A 271 -6.21 12.58 15.95
CA CYS A 271 -7.13 12.36 14.83
C CYS A 271 -7.19 10.88 14.42
N PHE A 272 -6.05 10.19 14.38
CA PHE A 272 -5.98 8.77 14.06
C PHE A 272 -6.37 7.88 15.24
N THR A 273 -5.95 8.20 16.46
CA THR A 273 -6.30 7.36 17.62
C THR A 273 -7.78 7.43 17.97
N ASP A 274 -8.42 8.60 17.85
CA ASP A 274 -9.88 8.74 18.02
C ASP A 274 -10.66 8.02 16.90
N ALA A 275 -10.04 7.83 15.73
CA ALA A 275 -10.60 7.03 14.66
C ALA A 275 -10.49 5.52 14.94
N GLY A 276 -9.57 5.11 15.81
CA GLY A 276 -9.39 3.73 16.27
C GLY A 276 -8.01 3.13 15.98
N PHE A 277 -7.08 3.89 15.41
CA PHE A 277 -5.72 3.41 15.18
C PHE A 277 -4.89 3.33 16.47
N GLY A 278 -4.02 2.34 16.55
CA GLY A 278 -2.82 2.38 17.39
C GLY A 278 -1.72 3.19 16.72
N TRP A 279 -0.93 3.91 17.51
CA TRP A 279 0.21 4.68 17.01
C TRP A 279 1.54 4.09 17.50
N GLY A 280 2.47 3.83 16.57
CA GLY A 280 3.77 3.26 16.85
C GLY A 280 4.73 4.16 17.62
N GLY A 281 4.42 5.47 17.74
CA GLY A 281 5.12 6.39 18.64
C GLY A 281 5.03 5.98 20.13
N TYR A 282 4.10 5.10 20.49
CA TYR A 282 3.94 4.53 21.83
C TYR A 282 4.65 3.18 22.04
N TYR A 283 5.35 2.64 21.05
CA TYR A 283 6.17 1.45 21.23
C TYR A 283 7.46 1.74 21.99
N ASN A 284 8.04 0.72 22.62
CA ASN A 284 9.36 0.83 23.28
C ASN A 284 10.43 1.33 22.29
N ARG A 285 10.50 0.70 21.11
CA ARG A 285 11.23 1.23 19.96
C ARG A 285 10.24 2.04 19.12
N LYS A 286 10.24 3.35 19.32
CA LYS A 286 9.29 4.27 18.67
C LYS A 286 9.27 4.08 17.15
N ASP A 287 8.08 4.07 16.58
CA ASP A 287 7.86 4.10 15.12
C ASP A 287 6.81 5.17 14.82
N GLY A 288 7.25 6.42 14.73
CA GLY A 288 6.35 7.58 14.69
C GLY A 288 5.48 7.66 13.44
N MET A 289 5.91 7.05 12.35
CA MET A 289 5.16 7.02 11.09
C MET A 289 4.03 5.99 11.11
N HIS A 290 4.14 4.94 11.94
CA HIS A 290 3.30 3.74 11.87
C HIS A 290 1.97 3.90 12.62
N PHE A 291 0.87 3.70 11.90
CA PHE A 291 -0.48 3.60 12.46
C PHE A 291 -1.12 2.26 12.08
N THR A 292 -1.74 1.57 13.04
CA THR A 292 -2.23 0.19 12.84
C THR A 292 -3.63 -0.02 13.41
N ILE A 293 -4.41 -0.89 12.78
CA ILE A 293 -5.66 -1.43 13.33
C ILE A 293 -5.56 -2.93 13.61
N ALA A 294 -4.40 -3.55 13.40
CA ALA A 294 -4.18 -4.96 13.75
C ALA A 294 -4.04 -5.11 15.27
N GLY A 295 -4.91 -5.92 15.88
CA GLY A 295 -4.99 -6.04 17.34
C GLY A 295 -3.69 -6.47 18.03
N TYR A 296 -2.92 -7.37 17.42
CA TYR A 296 -1.61 -7.82 17.92
C TYR A 296 -0.53 -6.73 17.89
N ASP A 297 -0.76 -5.68 17.10
CA ASP A 297 0.19 -4.62 16.81
C ASP A 297 -0.19 -3.32 17.56
N LEU A 298 -1.32 -3.29 18.25
CA LEU A 298 -1.72 -2.12 19.04
C LEU A 298 -0.77 -1.90 20.22
N PRO A 299 -0.32 -0.66 20.47
CA PRO A 299 0.51 -0.35 21.63
C PRO A 299 -0.23 -0.67 22.93
N LYS A 300 0.49 -1.10 23.98
CA LYS A 300 -0.10 -1.47 25.28
C LYS A 300 -1.01 -0.38 25.86
N LYS A 301 -0.67 0.90 25.65
CA LYS A 301 -1.44 2.05 26.11
C LYS A 301 -2.84 2.17 25.48
N ASN A 302 -3.10 1.51 24.34
CA ASN A 302 -4.39 1.51 23.66
C ASN A 302 -5.25 0.27 23.98
N GLN A 303 -4.79 -0.64 24.85
CA GLN A 303 -5.50 -1.87 25.17
C GLN A 303 -6.34 -1.78 26.47
N SER A 304 -6.37 -0.62 27.12
CA SER A 304 -6.98 -0.40 28.44
C SER A 304 -8.12 0.64 28.45
N LYS A 305 -8.88 0.77 27.35
CA LYS A 305 -10.12 1.55 27.31
C LYS A 305 -11.21 0.77 26.60
#